data_AF-A0A0D7KGI5-F1
#
_entry.id   AF-A0A0D7KGI5-F1
#
_cell.length_a   1.000
_cell.length_b   1.000
_cell.length_c   1.000
_cell.angle_alpha   90.00
_cell.angle_beta   90.00
_cell.angle_gamma   90.00
#
_symmetry.space_group_name_H-M   'P 1'
#
loop_
_entity.id
_entity.type
_entity.pdbx_description
1 polymer ?
#
loop_
_entity_poly.entity_id
_entity_poly.type
_entity_poly.pdbx_seq_one_letter_code
_entity_poly.pdbx_strand_id
1 'polypeptide(L)'
;VGTGIGAGAVVEGKLVHGLLHPEMGHIMVKRHPEDTYEGKCPYHKDCLEGLAAGPAIEARWGVKAYELGEDHKAWELQTFYLAQALMNYILTISPEKIILGGGVSKQLHLFPRIREQVKTLLNGYVQHPAILEVNEDYIVPPALQDRAGITGALALAVQALK
;
A
#
# COMPACT_ATOMS: atom_id res chain seq x y z
N VAL A 1 1.52 -4.16 3.38
CA VAL A 1 1.76 -5.10 2.27
C VAL A 1 2.69 -6.22 2.73
N GLY A 2 2.13 -7.41 2.96
CA GLY A 2 2.84 -8.60 3.46
C GLY A 2 2.21 -9.87 2.91
N THR A 3 1.84 -10.82 3.76
CA THR A 3 1.07 -12.02 3.35
C THR A 3 -0.22 -11.64 2.62
N GLY A 4 -0.88 -10.57 3.08
CA GLY A 4 -1.97 -9.91 2.39
C GLY A 4 -1.74 -8.39 2.29
N ILE A 5 -2.77 -7.67 1.86
CA ILE A 5 -2.84 -6.21 1.86
C ILE A 5 -4.09 -5.83 2.66
N GLY A 6 -3.89 -5.04 3.71
CA GLY A 6 -4.96 -4.43 4.47
C GLY A 6 -4.55 -3.00 4.82
N ALA A 7 -5.53 -2.16 5.14
CA ALA A 7 -5.28 -0.80 5.59
C ALA A 7 -6.36 -0.36 6.57
N GLY A 8 -5.97 0.48 7.53
CA GLY A 8 -6.88 1.26 8.37
C GLY A 8 -6.69 2.75 8.08
N ALA A 9 -7.72 3.54 8.35
CA ALA A 9 -7.68 4.99 8.22
C ALA A 9 -8.06 5.66 9.55
N VAL A 10 -7.48 6.83 9.79
CA VAL A 10 -7.83 7.72 10.90
C VAL A 10 -8.33 9.02 10.31
N VAL A 11 -9.52 9.45 10.71
CA VAL A 11 -10.16 10.71 10.29
C VAL A 11 -10.65 11.43 11.53
N GLU A 12 -10.33 12.72 11.68
CA GLU A 12 -10.64 13.50 12.89
C GLU A 12 -10.20 12.81 14.19
N GLY A 13 -9.01 12.20 14.16
CA GLY A 13 -8.44 11.47 15.30
C GLY A 13 -9.13 10.15 15.66
N LYS A 14 -10.11 9.69 14.87
CA LYS A 14 -10.87 8.45 15.10
C LYS A 14 -10.59 7.41 14.03
N LEU A 15 -10.57 6.15 14.42
CA LEU A 15 -10.50 5.03 13.48
C LEU A 15 -11.75 5.03 12.60
N VAL A 16 -11.56 4.93 11.28
CA VAL A 16 -12.67 4.79 10.34
C VAL A 16 -13.32 3.42 10.53
N HIS A 17 -14.59 3.43 10.91
CA HIS A 17 -15.44 2.26 10.99
C HIS A 17 -16.85 2.64 10.53
N GLY A 18 -17.33 2.00 9.46
CA GLY A 18 -18.65 2.23 8.89
C GLY A 18 -19.55 1.02 9.11
N LEU A 19 -20.14 0.49 8.03
CA LEU A 19 -20.84 -0.80 8.03
C LEU A 19 -19.92 -1.93 8.55
N LEU A 20 -18.65 -1.90 8.14
CA LEU A 20 -17.54 -2.71 8.65
C LEU A 20 -16.25 -1.87 8.69
N HIS A 21 -15.16 -2.46 9.17
CA HIS A 21 -13.82 -1.90 8.95
C HIS A 21 -13.46 -1.90 7.45
N PRO A 22 -12.62 -0.97 6.97
CA PRO A 22 -12.22 -0.96 5.57
C PRO A 22 -11.45 -2.21 5.13
N GLU A 23 -11.82 -2.77 3.97
CA GLU A 23 -11.10 -3.86 3.28
C GLU A 23 -10.35 -3.32 2.05
N MET A 24 -9.46 -2.35 2.29
CA MET A 24 -8.84 -1.58 1.21
C MET A 24 -7.93 -2.43 0.30
N GLY A 25 -7.40 -3.56 0.77
CA GLY A 25 -6.56 -4.42 -0.06
C GLY A 25 -7.29 -5.17 -1.17
N HIS A 26 -8.62 -5.22 -1.12
CA HIS A 26 -9.43 -5.93 -2.11
C HIS A 26 -10.03 -5.02 -3.19
N ILE A 27 -9.62 -3.75 -3.26
CA ILE A 27 -10.02 -2.89 -4.38
C ILE A 27 -9.51 -3.43 -5.71
N MET A 28 -10.27 -3.18 -6.77
CA MET A 28 -9.85 -3.46 -8.12
C MET A 28 -8.87 -2.38 -8.60
N VAL A 29 -7.82 -2.81 -9.29
CA VAL A 29 -6.82 -1.96 -9.94
C VAL A 29 -6.75 -2.34 -11.41
N LYS A 30 -6.28 -1.42 -12.27
CA LYS A 30 -6.02 -1.79 -13.66
C LYS A 30 -4.83 -2.74 -13.68
N ARG A 31 -4.94 -3.80 -14.48
CA ARG A 31 -3.85 -4.73 -14.74
C ARG A 31 -2.73 -4.03 -15.50
N HIS A 32 -1.49 -4.35 -15.16
CA HIS A 32 -0.37 -3.91 -15.99
C HIS A 32 -0.48 -4.62 -17.36
N PRO A 33 -0.30 -3.92 -18.50
CA PRO A 33 -0.48 -4.52 -19.83
C PRO A 33 0.36 -5.77 -20.08
N GLU A 34 1.52 -5.86 -19.42
CA GLU A 34 2.46 -6.98 -19.57
C GLU A 34 2.31 -8.05 -18.46
N ASP A 35 1.43 -7.87 -17.47
CA ASP A 35 1.28 -8.81 -16.36
C ASP A 35 0.22 -9.87 -16.66
N THR A 36 0.68 -11.08 -16.98
CA THR A 36 -0.16 -12.24 -17.29
C THR A 36 -0.55 -13.06 -16.06
N TYR A 37 -0.10 -12.69 -14.86
CA TYR A 37 -0.38 -13.46 -13.63
C TYR A 37 -1.86 -13.40 -13.22
N GLU A 38 -2.52 -14.55 -13.08
CA GLU A 38 -3.96 -14.62 -12.82
C GLU A 38 -4.41 -13.91 -11.52
N GLY A 39 -3.54 -13.85 -10.50
CA GLY A 39 -3.85 -13.26 -9.21
C GLY A 39 -4.07 -14.31 -8.10
N LYS A 40 -3.55 -14.03 -6.90
CA LYS A 40 -3.53 -14.97 -5.78
C LYS A 40 -4.83 -15.00 -4.96
N CYS A 41 -5.62 -13.92 -5.01
CA CYS A 41 -6.77 -13.77 -4.12
C CYS A 41 -7.83 -14.85 -4.43
N PRO A 42 -8.28 -15.65 -3.45
CA PRO A 42 -9.27 -16.68 -3.72
C PRO A 42 -10.65 -16.12 -4.08
N TYR A 43 -10.97 -14.89 -3.64
CA TYR A 43 -12.26 -14.25 -3.88
C TYR A 43 -12.33 -13.50 -5.20
N HIS A 44 -11.30 -12.70 -5.49
CA HIS A 44 -11.34 -11.73 -6.60
C HIS A 44 -10.31 -12.00 -7.68
N LYS A 45 -9.43 -12.98 -7.48
CA LYS A 45 -8.23 -13.25 -8.30
C LYS A 45 -7.29 -12.05 -8.31
N ASP A 46 -7.59 -11.02 -9.07
CA ASP A 46 -6.70 -9.91 -9.42
C ASP A 46 -7.09 -8.55 -8.81
N CYS A 47 -7.71 -8.57 -7.63
CA CYS A 47 -7.72 -7.38 -6.77
C CYS A 47 -6.28 -6.98 -6.38
N LEU A 48 -6.11 -5.79 -5.79
CA LEU A 48 -4.80 -5.28 -5.37
C LEU A 48 -3.99 -6.31 -4.56
N GLU A 49 -4.58 -6.93 -3.52
CA GLU A 49 -3.93 -7.99 -2.76
C GLU A 49 -3.51 -9.17 -3.65
N GLY A 50 -4.42 -9.61 -4.52
CA GLY A 50 -4.19 -10.71 -5.43
C GLY A 50 -3.01 -10.49 -6.39
N LEU A 51 -2.69 -9.24 -6.71
CA LEU A 51 -1.59 -8.88 -7.62
C LEU A 51 -0.29 -8.46 -6.90
N ALA A 52 -0.39 -7.86 -5.72
CA ALA A 52 0.73 -7.13 -5.10
C ALA A 52 1.10 -7.61 -3.67
N ALA A 53 0.42 -8.62 -3.11
CA ALA A 53 0.85 -9.24 -1.86
C ALA A 53 2.14 -10.06 -2.04
N GLY A 54 2.85 -10.32 -0.95
CA GLY A 54 4.07 -11.15 -0.95
C GLY A 54 3.87 -12.51 -1.63
N PRO A 55 2.83 -13.29 -1.28
CA PRO A 55 2.51 -14.55 -1.96
C PRO A 55 2.14 -14.40 -3.44
N ALA A 56 1.66 -13.25 -3.88
CA ALA A 56 1.42 -12.96 -5.29
C ALA A 56 2.73 -12.70 -6.05
N ILE A 57 3.69 -11.99 -5.43
CA ILE A 57 5.04 -11.83 -5.96
C ILE A 57 5.72 -13.19 -6.05
N GLU A 58 5.69 -14.00 -5.00
CA GLU A 58 6.30 -15.33 -4.96
C GLU A 58 5.70 -16.26 -6.02
N ALA A 59 4.37 -16.31 -6.13
CA ALA A 59 3.72 -17.13 -7.15
C ALA A 59 4.01 -16.65 -8.58
N ARG A 60 4.16 -15.33 -8.79
CA ARG A 60 4.45 -14.76 -10.11
C ARG A 60 5.90 -15.02 -10.55
N TRP A 61 6.86 -14.98 -9.63
CA TRP A 61 8.30 -14.97 -9.96
C TRP A 61 9.05 -16.22 -9.49
N GLY A 62 8.40 -17.12 -8.75
CA GLY A 62 8.99 -18.37 -8.26
C GLY A 62 9.96 -18.22 -7.08
N VAL A 63 10.20 -17.00 -6.60
CA VAL A 63 11.09 -16.68 -5.48
C VAL A 63 10.48 -15.62 -4.57
N LYS A 64 10.91 -15.56 -3.31
CA LYS A 64 10.31 -14.63 -2.34
C LYS A 64 10.75 -13.20 -2.63
N ALA A 65 9.88 -12.25 -2.28
CA ALA A 65 10.11 -10.83 -2.54
C ALA A 65 11.46 -10.31 -2.01
N TYR A 66 11.93 -10.78 -0.85
CA TYR A 66 13.21 -10.34 -0.28
C TYR A 66 14.45 -10.94 -0.96
N GLU A 67 14.28 -11.93 -1.85
CA GLU A 67 15.35 -12.57 -2.62
C GLU A 67 15.55 -11.92 -3.99
N LEU A 68 14.62 -11.06 -4.40
CA LEU A 68 14.67 -10.32 -5.66
C LEU A 68 15.62 -9.13 -5.54
N GLY A 69 16.56 -8.97 -6.48
CA GLY A 69 17.42 -7.79 -6.58
C GLY A 69 16.63 -6.52 -6.94
N GLU A 70 17.17 -5.34 -6.62
CA GLU A 70 16.48 -4.04 -6.79
C GLU A 70 16.17 -3.66 -8.25
N ASP A 71 16.88 -4.26 -9.21
CA ASP A 71 16.69 -4.06 -10.65
C ASP A 71 15.64 -5.02 -11.25
N HIS A 72 15.05 -5.90 -10.44
CA HIS A 72 14.09 -6.88 -10.92
C HIS A 72 12.76 -6.25 -11.36
N LYS A 73 12.20 -6.71 -12.49
CA LYS A 73 10.93 -6.22 -13.06
C LYS A 73 9.73 -6.32 -12.11
N ALA A 74 9.80 -7.20 -11.11
CA ALA A 74 8.79 -7.29 -10.05
C ALA A 74 8.49 -5.93 -9.40
N TRP A 75 9.51 -5.09 -9.23
CA TRP A 75 9.37 -3.80 -8.56
C TRP A 75 8.67 -2.75 -9.42
N GLU A 76 8.78 -2.84 -10.74
CA GLU A 76 7.99 -2.04 -11.67
C GLU A 76 6.50 -2.35 -11.53
N LEU A 77 6.13 -3.65 -11.57
CA LEU A 77 4.75 -4.09 -11.35
C LEU A 77 4.24 -3.70 -9.95
N GLN A 78 5.08 -3.87 -8.93
CA GLN A 78 4.72 -3.54 -7.55
C GLN A 78 4.46 -2.04 -7.40
N THR A 79 5.32 -1.19 -7.96
CA THR A 79 5.13 0.26 -8.00
C THR A 79 3.84 0.62 -8.73
N PHE A 80 3.59 0.03 -9.90
CA PHE A 80 2.39 0.28 -10.69
C PHE A 80 1.09 -0.02 -9.92
N TYR A 81 1.01 -1.17 -9.25
CA TYR A 81 -0.19 -1.55 -8.50
C TYR A 81 -0.37 -0.75 -7.21
N LEU A 82 0.69 -0.57 -6.42
CA LEU A 82 0.60 0.21 -5.20
C LEU A 82 0.28 1.67 -5.47
N ALA A 83 0.88 2.29 -6.50
CA ALA A 83 0.61 3.67 -6.85
C ALA A 83 -0.84 3.90 -7.27
N GLN A 84 -1.46 2.96 -8.02
CA GLN A 84 -2.89 3.03 -8.33
C GLN A 84 -3.77 2.98 -7.07
N ALA A 85 -3.43 2.10 -6.14
CA ALA A 85 -4.16 2.00 -4.87
C ALA A 85 -4.05 3.30 -4.07
N LEU A 86 -2.84 3.86 -3.97
CA LEU A 86 -2.60 5.11 -3.25
C LEU A 86 -3.29 6.29 -3.93
N MET A 87 -3.28 6.38 -5.25
CA MET A 87 -4.06 7.37 -5.99
C MET A 87 -5.55 7.28 -5.60
N ASN A 88 -6.13 6.07 -5.59
CA ASN A 88 -7.52 5.88 -5.19
C ASN A 88 -7.76 6.34 -3.75
N TYR A 89 -6.86 6.03 -2.80
CA TYR A 89 -7.01 6.46 -1.40
C TYR A 89 -6.87 7.98 -1.26
N ILE A 90 -5.94 8.60 -1.97
CA ILE A 90 -5.78 10.06 -2.00
C ILE A 90 -7.07 10.72 -2.49
N LEU A 91 -7.65 10.21 -3.58
CA LEU A 91 -8.86 10.80 -4.18
C LEU A 91 -10.15 10.52 -3.40
N THR A 92 -10.17 9.52 -2.53
CA THR A 92 -11.39 9.11 -1.81
C THR A 92 -11.42 9.58 -0.36
N ILE A 93 -10.30 9.50 0.35
CA ILE A 93 -10.22 9.84 1.77
C ILE A 93 -9.19 10.94 2.08
N SER A 94 -8.41 11.37 1.08
CA SER A 94 -7.46 12.49 1.18
C SER A 94 -6.64 12.52 2.49
N PRO A 95 -5.87 11.46 2.79
CA PRO A 95 -5.18 11.35 4.06
C PRO A 95 -4.02 12.36 4.13
N GLU A 96 -3.72 12.88 5.32
CA GLU A 96 -2.57 13.78 5.54
C GLU A 96 -1.22 13.03 5.53
N LYS A 97 -1.25 11.72 5.76
CA LYS A 97 -0.07 10.83 5.74
C LYS A 97 -0.47 9.43 5.29
N ILE A 98 0.38 8.79 4.50
CA ILE A 98 0.24 7.40 4.09
C ILE A 98 1.44 6.61 4.62
N ILE A 99 1.17 5.58 5.42
CA ILE A 99 2.22 4.75 6.04
C ILE A 99 2.18 3.36 5.41
N LEU A 100 3.25 2.97 4.71
CA LEU A 100 3.38 1.68 4.07
C LEU A 100 4.24 0.73 4.89
N GLY A 101 3.59 -0.18 5.64
CA GLY A 101 4.25 -1.24 6.41
C GLY A 101 4.12 -2.63 5.79
N GLY A 102 4.76 -3.62 6.41
CA GLY A 102 4.73 -5.03 6.01
C GLY A 102 5.97 -5.49 5.24
N GLY A 103 6.13 -6.80 5.10
CA GLY A 103 7.37 -7.42 4.61
C GLY A 103 7.81 -6.96 3.21
N VAL A 104 6.86 -6.75 2.29
CA VAL A 104 7.18 -6.26 0.94
C VAL A 104 7.61 -4.78 0.99
N SER A 105 6.96 -3.98 1.82
CA SER A 105 7.29 -2.57 2.01
C SER A 105 8.61 -2.33 2.74
N LYS A 106 9.34 -3.38 3.15
CA LYS A 106 10.73 -3.26 3.63
C LYS A 106 11.73 -2.97 2.50
N GLN A 107 11.33 -3.16 1.25
CA GLN A 107 12.12 -2.82 0.07
C GLN A 107 12.08 -1.29 -0.15
N LEU A 108 13.00 -0.57 0.52
CA LEU A 108 12.93 0.89 0.62
C LEU A 108 13.08 1.61 -0.73
N HIS A 109 13.75 0.99 -1.72
CA HIS A 109 13.85 1.50 -3.08
C HIS A 109 12.48 1.67 -3.78
N LEU A 110 11.41 1.04 -3.28
CA LEU A 110 10.05 1.22 -3.81
C LEU A 110 9.46 2.60 -3.51
N PHE A 111 9.81 3.23 -2.40
CA PHE A 111 9.20 4.50 -1.97
C PHE A 111 9.37 5.64 -2.99
N PRO A 112 10.59 5.97 -3.47
CA PRO A 112 10.74 7.00 -4.50
C PRO A 112 9.97 6.65 -5.77
N ARG A 113 10.01 5.39 -6.22
CA ARG A 113 9.28 4.93 -7.42
C ARG A 113 7.76 5.07 -7.26
N ILE A 114 7.21 4.72 -6.10
CA ILE A 114 5.78 4.85 -5.78
C ILE A 114 5.36 6.31 -5.75
N ARG A 115 6.12 7.20 -5.10
CA ARG A 115 5.78 8.62 -5.01
C ARG A 115 5.73 9.27 -6.39
N GLU A 116 6.72 8.99 -7.25
CA GLU A 116 6.73 9.46 -8.64
C GLU A 116 5.53 8.92 -9.43
N GLN A 117 5.28 7.61 -9.36
CA GLN A 117 4.16 7.00 -10.07
C GLN A 117 2.80 7.55 -9.60
N VAL A 118 2.62 7.83 -8.30
CA VAL A 118 1.42 8.48 -7.76
C VAL A 118 1.25 9.88 -8.34
N LYS A 119 2.32 10.68 -8.37
CA LYS A 119 2.30 12.03 -8.98
C LYS A 119 1.92 11.96 -10.46
N THR A 120 2.51 11.04 -11.22
CA THR A 120 2.16 10.80 -12.63
C THR A 120 0.69 10.44 -12.80
N LEU A 121 0.17 9.51 -11.99
CA LEU A 121 -1.22 9.08 -12.06
C LEU A 121 -2.22 10.18 -11.68
N LEU A 122 -1.86 11.02 -10.71
CA LEU A 122 -2.67 12.18 -10.32
C LEU A 122 -2.62 13.30 -11.38
N ASN A 123 -1.61 13.31 -12.26
CA ASN A 123 -1.53 14.16 -13.45
C ASN A 123 -1.89 15.64 -13.21
N GLY A 124 -1.39 16.21 -12.10
CA GLY A 124 -1.65 17.59 -11.72
C GLY A 124 -3.08 17.90 -11.26
N TYR A 125 -3.93 16.89 -11.01
CA TYR A 125 -5.28 17.12 -10.48
C TYR A 125 -5.24 17.59 -9.02
N VAL A 126 -4.41 16.95 -8.19
CA VAL A 126 -4.23 17.34 -6.78
C VAL A 126 -3.08 18.35 -6.68
N GLN A 127 -3.45 19.62 -6.53
CA GLN A 127 -2.53 20.76 -6.46
C GLN A 127 -2.04 21.03 -5.03
N HIS A 128 -1.40 20.04 -4.41
CA HIS A 128 -0.81 20.17 -3.06
C HIS A 128 0.70 19.87 -3.10
N PRO A 129 1.55 20.62 -2.39
CA PRO A 129 3.02 20.42 -2.39
C PRO A 129 3.44 18.98 -2.06
N ALA A 130 2.71 18.33 -1.14
CA ALA A 130 2.96 16.93 -0.78
C ALA A 130 2.96 15.95 -1.98
N ILE A 131 2.22 16.28 -3.05
CA ILE A 131 2.14 15.50 -4.29
C ILE A 131 3.04 16.09 -5.37
N LEU A 132 2.93 17.41 -5.63
CA LEU A 132 3.61 18.07 -6.75
C LEU A 132 5.14 18.02 -6.60
N GLU A 133 5.65 18.15 -5.38
CA GLU A 133 7.07 18.17 -5.06
C GLU A 133 7.62 16.79 -4.68
N VAL A 134 6.80 15.73 -4.75
CA VAL A 134 7.20 14.35 -4.41
C VAL A 134 7.76 14.28 -2.98
N ASN A 135 6.98 14.84 -2.04
CA ASN A 135 7.41 15.01 -0.67
C ASN A 135 7.67 13.65 0.01
N GLU A 136 8.90 13.46 0.49
CA GLU A 136 9.34 12.21 1.11
C GLU A 136 8.62 11.89 2.42
N ASP A 137 8.08 12.91 3.09
CA ASP A 137 7.32 12.74 4.30
C ASP A 137 5.90 12.26 4.02
N TYR A 138 5.32 12.41 2.83
CA TYR A 138 3.89 12.11 2.61
C TYR A 138 3.57 10.61 2.61
N ILE A 139 4.27 9.83 1.79
CA ILE A 139 4.19 8.37 1.72
C ILE A 139 5.47 7.81 2.35
N VAL A 140 5.37 7.20 3.54
CA VAL A 140 6.53 6.88 4.40
C VAL A 140 6.49 5.45 4.93
N PRO A 141 7.66 4.87 5.29
CA PRO A 141 7.69 3.66 6.10
C PRO A 141 7.22 3.96 7.54
N PRO A 142 6.74 2.95 8.29
CA PRO A 142 6.35 3.14 9.68
C PRO A 142 7.56 3.49 10.54
N ALA A 143 7.50 4.61 11.27
CA ALA A 143 8.55 5.00 12.22
C ALA A 143 8.74 3.97 13.35
N LEU A 144 7.66 3.29 13.75
CA LEU A 144 7.68 2.20 14.73
C LEU A 144 8.11 0.85 14.11
N GLN A 145 8.45 0.80 12.83
CA GLN A 145 8.83 -0.40 12.08
C GLN A 145 7.78 -1.52 12.27
N ASP A 146 8.23 -2.74 12.55
CA ASP A 146 7.37 -3.91 12.77
C ASP A 146 6.55 -3.82 14.08
N ARG A 147 6.79 -2.83 14.94
CA ARG A 147 6.09 -2.66 16.22
C ARG A 147 4.81 -1.84 16.12
N ALA A 148 4.50 -1.25 14.96
CA ALA A 148 3.32 -0.40 14.80
C ALA A 148 2.01 -1.08 15.22
N GLY A 149 1.82 -2.36 14.84
CA GLY A 149 0.62 -3.13 15.19
C GLY A 149 0.48 -3.40 16.69
N ILE A 150 1.55 -3.89 17.34
CA ILE A 150 1.50 -4.21 18.78
C ILE A 150 1.35 -2.95 19.64
N THR A 151 2.01 -1.85 19.26
CA THR A 151 1.83 -0.56 19.93
C THR A 151 0.41 -0.02 19.75
N GLY A 152 -0.19 -0.20 18.57
CA GLY A 152 -1.60 0.13 18.33
C GLY A 152 -2.55 -0.66 19.22
N ALA A 153 -2.31 -1.96 19.44
CA ALA A 153 -3.10 -2.77 20.35
C ALA A 153 -3.02 -2.29 21.81
N LEU A 154 -1.83 -1.88 22.26
CA LEU A 154 -1.67 -1.25 23.58
C LEU A 154 -2.43 0.09 23.67
N ALA A 155 -2.40 0.90 22.61
CA ALA A 155 -3.16 2.15 22.56
C ALA A 155 -4.67 1.89 22.67
N LEU A 156 -5.19 0.84 22.02
CA LEU A 156 -6.60 0.42 22.17
C LEU A 156 -6.91 -0.02 23.60
N ALA A 157 -6.02 -0.78 24.26
CA ALA A 157 -6.19 -1.16 25.66
C ALA A 157 -6.26 0.05 26.59
N VAL A 158 -5.40 1.06 26.38
CA VAL A 158 -5.43 2.32 27.13
C VAL A 158 -6.73 3.10 26.89
N GLN A 159 -7.26 3.08 25.66
CA GLN A 159 -8.55 3.70 25.35
C GLN A 159 -9.71 3.00 26.04
N ALA A 160 -9.70 1.67 26.13
CA ALA A 160 -10.75 0.87 26.78
C ALA A 160 -10.76 0.98 28.32
N LEU A 161 -9.66 1.44 28.93
CA LEU A 161 -9.57 1.70 30.37
C LEU A 161 -10.19 3.03 30.80
N LYS A 162 -10.48 3.93 29.86
CA LYS A 162 -11.11 5.23 30.12
C LYS A 162 -12.62 5.12 30.08
#